data_AF-A0AAV0W5V0-F1
#
_entry.id   AF-A0AAV0W5V0-F1
#
_cell.length_a   1.000
_cell.length_b   1.000
_cell.length_c   1.000
_cell.angle_alpha   90.00
_cell.angle_beta   90.00
_cell.angle_gamma   90.00
#
_symmetry.space_group_name_H-M   'P 1'
#
loop_
_entity.id
_entity.type
_entity.pdbx_description
1 polymer ?
#
loop_
_entity_poly.entity_id
_entity_poly.type
_entity_poly.pdbx_seq_one_letter_code
_entity_poly.pdbx_strand_id
1 'polypeptide(L)'
;MIRNEEETNFSRQEKFRVETFIVIMDKLDICLLKRLEKYNDLDRKSGFLTYFKSMTEKEIVDMAKYLGKIYPDDLDYDIFPEEMIHFTKLVDEEDEEGKIKMPPALKCLQIIHDNKLNSVFPNVEVAY
;
A
#
# COMPACT_ATOMS: atom_id res chain seq x y z
N MET A 1 22.50 37.42 -41.01
CA MET A 1 21.09 37.69 -40.65
C MET A 1 20.91 37.29 -39.20
N ILE A 2 20.92 38.26 -38.29
CA ILE A 2 20.66 38.03 -36.87
C ILE A 2 19.13 37.95 -36.75
N ARG A 3 18.59 36.81 -36.30
CA ARG A 3 17.17 36.70 -35.97
C ARG A 3 16.96 37.56 -34.71
N ASN A 4 16.29 38.70 -34.85
CA ASN A 4 15.70 39.38 -33.71
C ASN A 4 14.59 38.45 -33.18
N GLU A 5 14.81 37.86 -32.01
CA GLU A 5 13.73 37.25 -31.25
C GLU A 5 12.85 38.41 -30.77
N GLU A 6 11.62 38.52 -31.29
CA GLU A 6 10.63 39.45 -30.76
C GLU A 6 10.33 39.05 -29.32
N GLU A 7 10.81 39.83 -28.35
CA GLU A 7 10.44 39.67 -26.94
C GLU A 7 8.91 39.73 -26.82
N THR A 8 8.32 38.59 -26.51
CA THR A 8 6.87 38.47 -26.32
C THR A 8 6.51 39.19 -25.02
N ASN A 9 6.01 40.43 -25.14
CA ASN A 9 5.61 41.23 -23.98
C ASN A 9 4.27 40.74 -23.43
N PHE A 10 4.31 39.88 -22.42
CA PHE A 10 3.13 39.44 -21.68
C PHE A 10 2.59 40.56 -20.76
N SER A 11 1.27 40.66 -20.64
CA SER A 11 0.66 41.43 -19.56
C SER A 11 1.05 40.85 -18.21
N ARG A 12 0.97 41.66 -17.14
CA ARG A 12 1.25 41.18 -15.76
C ARG A 12 0.41 39.96 -15.39
N GLN A 13 -0.84 39.89 -15.88
CA GLN A 13 -1.74 38.76 -15.66
C GLN A 13 -1.25 37.50 -16.39
N GLU A 14 -0.85 37.61 -17.65
CA GLU A 14 -0.31 36.49 -18.42
C GLU A 14 1.02 36.01 -17.83
N LYS A 15 1.88 36.94 -17.40
CA LYS A 15 3.14 36.62 -16.73
C LYS A 15 2.92 35.82 -15.45
N PHE A 16 2.00 36.26 -14.57
CA PHE A 16 1.64 35.49 -13.38
C PHE A 16 1.06 34.12 -13.73
N ARG A 17 0.15 34.06 -14.71
CA ARG A 17 -0.47 32.80 -15.14
C ARG A 17 0.57 31.78 -15.61
N VAL A 18 1.49 32.19 -16.47
CA VAL A 18 2.46 31.30 -17.09
C VAL A 18 3.61 30.97 -16.15
N GLU A 19 4.22 31.98 -15.53
CA GLU A 19 5.45 31.79 -14.75
C GLU A 19 5.20 31.31 -13.33
N THR A 20 4.00 31.53 -12.79
CA THR A 20 3.68 31.17 -11.39
C THR A 20 2.57 30.13 -11.32
N PHE A 21 1.37 30.45 -11.82
CA PHE A 21 0.21 29.58 -11.61
C PHE A 21 0.39 28.21 -12.29
N ILE A 22 0.72 28.18 -13.58
CA ILE A 22 0.95 26.91 -14.31
C ILE A 22 2.12 26.14 -13.68
N VAL A 23 3.22 26.82 -13.35
CA VAL A 23 4.37 26.18 -12.68
C VAL A 23 3.98 25.54 -11.34
N ILE A 24 3.09 26.17 -10.55
CA ILE A 24 2.57 25.57 -9.32
C ILE A 24 1.72 24.34 -9.62
N MET A 25 0.84 24.41 -10.62
CA MET A 25 0.00 23.29 -11.03
C MET A 25 0.83 22.09 -11.51
N ASP A 26 1.85 22.32 -12.33
CA ASP A 26 2.76 21.28 -12.82
C ASP A 26 3.52 20.63 -11.66
N LYS A 27 4.01 21.44 -10.70
CA LYS A 27 4.67 20.92 -9.50
C LYS A 27 3.73 20.10 -8.64
N LEU A 28 2.48 20.53 -8.50
CA LEU A 28 1.46 19.79 -7.75
C LEU A 28 1.19 18.44 -8.40
N ASP A 29 1.00 18.42 -9.72
CA ASP A 29 0.77 17.19 -10.48
C ASP A 29 1.94 16.20 -10.33
N ILE A 30 3.18 16.66 -10.52
CA ILE A 30 4.38 15.82 -10.32
C ILE A 30 4.45 15.27 -8.90
N CYS A 31 4.14 16.08 -7.88
CA CYS A 31 4.16 15.62 -6.49
C CYS A 31 3.07 14.58 -6.21
N LEU A 32 1.86 14.76 -6.76
CA LEU A 32 0.77 13.80 -6.63
C LEU A 32 1.11 12.47 -7.32
N LEU A 33 1.66 12.52 -8.53
CA LEU A 33 2.10 11.34 -9.27
C LEU A 33 3.19 10.56 -8.51
N LYS A 34 4.21 11.27 -8.00
CA LYS A 34 5.25 10.64 -7.16
C LYS A 34 4.67 9.98 -5.91
N ARG A 35 3.70 10.62 -5.27
CA ARG A 35 3.05 10.06 -4.07
C ARG A 35 2.21 8.83 -4.40
N LEU A 36 1.46 8.87 -5.50
CA LEU A 36 0.70 7.73 -6.00
C LEU A 36 1.61 6.53 -6.30
N GLU A 37 2.75 6.76 -6.97
CA GLU A 37 3.73 5.71 -7.26
C GLU A 37 4.24 5.04 -5.97
N LYS A 38 4.54 5.83 -4.93
CA LYS A 38 4.97 5.30 -3.63
C LYS A 38 3.87 4.51 -2.92
N TYR A 39 2.62 4.93 -3.02
CA TYR A 39 1.51 4.18 -2.45
C TYR A 39 1.24 2.89 -3.21
N ASN A 40 1.35 2.88 -4.53
CA ASN A 40 1.25 1.66 -5.32
C ASN A 40 2.38 0.68 -5.00
N ASP A 41 3.61 1.16 -4.78
CA ASP A 41 4.73 0.31 -4.34
C ASP A 41 4.49 -0.30 -2.95
N LEU A 42 3.96 0.49 -2.01
CA LEU A 42 3.59 0.00 -0.67
C LEU A 42 2.48 -1.06 -0.73
N ASP A 43 1.43 -0.78 -1.49
CA ASP A 43 0.29 -1.68 -1.70
C ASP A 43 0.73 -2.99 -2.37
N ARG A 44 1.59 -2.91 -3.39
CA ARG A 44 2.16 -4.10 -4.04
C ARG A 44 2.96 -4.98 -3.08
N LYS A 45 3.65 -4.39 -2.10
CA LYS A 45 4.50 -5.13 -1.15
C LYS A 45 3.68 -5.77 -0.03
N SER A 46 2.79 -5.00 0.58
CA SER A 46 2.15 -5.34 1.86
C SER A 46 0.64 -5.17 1.87
N GLY A 47 0.06 -4.61 0.81
CA GLY A 47 -1.36 -4.29 0.72
C GLY A 47 -2.26 -5.50 0.90
N PHE A 48 -1.82 -6.70 0.51
CA PHE A 48 -2.59 -7.95 0.66
C PHE A 48 -3.03 -8.21 2.11
N LEU A 49 -2.27 -7.72 3.11
CA LEU A 49 -2.66 -7.79 4.53
C LEU A 49 -3.97 -7.04 4.83
N THR A 50 -4.39 -6.15 3.94
CA THR A 50 -5.62 -5.34 4.08
C THR A 50 -6.78 -5.83 3.20
N TYR A 51 -6.59 -6.88 2.39
CA TYR A 51 -7.65 -7.41 1.53
C TYR A 51 -7.56 -8.92 1.27
N PHE A 52 -6.83 -9.68 2.10
CA PHE A 52 -6.66 -11.13 1.95
C PHE A 52 -7.98 -11.91 1.92
N LYS A 53 -9.05 -11.39 2.53
CA LYS A 53 -10.40 -12.00 2.48
C LYS A 53 -11.02 -12.04 1.09
N SER A 54 -10.54 -11.21 0.16
CA SER A 54 -10.95 -11.20 -1.25
C SER A 54 -10.01 -11.99 -2.16
N MET A 55 -9.00 -12.67 -1.61
CA MET A 55 -7.97 -13.37 -2.35
C MET A 55 -8.13 -14.87 -2.24
N THR A 56 -7.66 -15.58 -3.26
CA THR A 56 -7.51 -17.03 -3.23
C THR A 56 -6.31 -17.43 -2.37
N GLU A 57 -6.32 -18.65 -1.82
CA GLU A 57 -5.18 -19.18 -1.05
C GLU A 57 -3.86 -19.10 -1.84
N LYS A 58 -3.89 -19.35 -3.16
CA LYS A 58 -2.71 -19.24 -4.02
C LYS A 58 -2.16 -17.82 -4.06
N GLU A 59 -3.03 -16.82 -4.23
CA GLU A 59 -2.61 -15.41 -4.26
C GLU A 59 -2.04 -14.97 -2.91
N ILE A 60 -2.62 -15.42 -1.80
CA ILE A 60 -2.10 -15.16 -0.45
C ILE A 60 -0.70 -15.76 -0.30
N VAL A 61 -0.49 -17.01 -0.73
CA VAL A 61 0.82 -17.66 -0.68
C VAL A 61 1.85 -16.91 -1.51
N ASP A 62 1.50 -16.52 -2.74
CA ASP A 62 2.42 -15.81 -3.63
C ASP A 62 2.82 -14.44 -3.05
N MET A 63 1.87 -13.70 -2.46
CA MET A 63 2.13 -12.39 -1.84
C MET A 63 2.88 -12.49 -0.51
N ALA A 64 2.56 -13.50 0.32
CA ALA A 64 3.29 -13.76 1.57
C ALA A 64 4.76 -14.11 1.28
N LYS A 65 5.02 -14.97 0.28
CA LYS A 65 6.37 -15.27 -0.20
C LYS A 65 7.09 -14.04 -0.71
N TYR A 66 6.39 -13.19 -1.48
CA TYR A 66 6.96 -11.96 -1.98
C TYR A 66 7.38 -11.03 -0.84
N LEU A 67 6.53 -10.82 0.16
CA LEU A 67 6.83 -10.00 1.33
C LEU A 67 7.98 -10.58 2.15
N GLY A 68 7.97 -11.88 2.45
CA GLY A 68 9.07 -12.56 3.16
C GLY A 68 10.40 -12.46 2.44
N LYS A 69 10.41 -12.45 1.10
CA LYS A 69 11.63 -12.22 0.31
C LYS A 69 12.15 -10.77 0.40
N ILE A 70 11.27 -9.79 0.58
CA ILE A 70 11.66 -8.38 0.71
C ILE A 70 12.21 -8.09 2.12
N TYR A 71 11.69 -8.77 3.14
CA TYR A 71 12.05 -8.58 4.55
C TYR A 71 12.58 -9.88 5.18
N PRO A 72 13.72 -10.44 4.69
CA PRO A 72 14.22 -11.74 5.13
C PRO A 72 14.74 -11.75 6.59
N ASP A 73 15.05 -10.57 7.14
CA ASP A 73 15.51 -10.43 8.52
C ASP A 73 14.33 -10.40 9.52
N ASP A 74 13.12 -10.07 9.04
CA ASP A 74 11.91 -9.91 9.86
C ASP A 74 10.92 -11.07 9.67
N LEU A 75 10.89 -11.68 8.47
CA LEU A 75 9.91 -12.69 8.08
C LEU A 75 10.60 -13.95 7.53
N ASP A 76 10.20 -15.10 8.05
CA ASP A 76 10.60 -16.40 7.54
C ASP A 76 9.83 -16.71 6.25
N TYR A 77 10.55 -16.66 5.12
CA TYR A 77 10.00 -16.91 3.78
C TYR A 77 9.32 -18.28 3.63
N ASP A 78 9.81 -19.31 4.31
CA ASP A 78 9.32 -20.68 4.15
C ASP A 78 8.08 -20.93 5.03
N ILE A 79 8.02 -20.31 6.20
CA ILE A 79 6.94 -20.53 7.20
C ILE A 79 5.79 -19.53 7.05
N PHE A 80 6.08 -18.26 6.75
CA PHE A 80 5.08 -17.18 6.72
C PHE A 80 3.86 -17.45 5.83
N PRO A 81 4.00 -18.06 4.62
CA PRO A 81 2.83 -18.35 3.78
C PRO A 81 1.83 -19.31 4.45
N GLU A 82 2.30 -20.30 5.20
CA GLU A 82 1.45 -21.26 5.90
C GLU A 82 0.75 -20.60 7.09
N GLU A 83 1.48 -19.80 7.86
CA GLU A 83 0.91 -18.99 8.94
C GLU A 83 -0.22 -18.09 8.43
N MET A 84 -0.02 -17.39 7.30
CA MET A 84 -1.05 -16.54 6.71
C MET A 84 -2.31 -17.32 6.32
N ILE A 85 -2.17 -18.48 5.68
CA ILE A 85 -3.33 -19.32 5.32
C ILE A 85 -4.12 -19.73 6.54
N HIS A 86 -3.46 -20.20 7.60
CA HIS A 86 -4.14 -20.56 8.85
C HIS A 86 -4.75 -19.33 9.54
N PHE A 87 -4.05 -18.20 9.55
CA PHE A 87 -4.57 -16.96 10.11
C PHE A 87 -5.82 -16.47 9.37
N THR A 88 -5.87 -16.58 8.03
CA THR A 88 -7.05 -16.19 7.26
C THR A 88 -8.30 -17.00 7.62
N LYS A 89 -8.14 -18.24 8.09
CA LYS A 89 -9.24 -19.12 8.53
C LYS A 89 -9.62 -18.87 9.99
N LEU A 90 -8.67 -18.37 10.79
CA LEU A 90 -8.92 -18.00 12.18
C LEU A 90 -9.72 -16.70 12.26
N VAL A 91 -9.38 -15.72 11.42
CA VAL A 91 -9.95 -14.39 11.49
C VAL A 91 -11.18 -14.31 10.61
N ASP A 92 -12.36 -14.59 11.16
CA ASP A 92 -13.62 -14.32 10.49
C ASP A 92 -14.31 -13.12 11.15
N GLU A 93 -14.75 -12.18 10.32
CA GLU A 93 -15.61 -11.09 10.72
C GLU A 93 -16.77 -11.04 9.73
N GLU A 94 -17.98 -11.19 10.24
CA GLU A 94 -19.20 -11.04 9.46
C GLU A 94 -19.68 -9.58 9.56
N ASP A 95 -20.19 -9.04 8.47
CA ASP A 95 -20.95 -7.80 8.50
C ASP A 95 -22.38 -8.02 9.02
N GLU A 96 -23.16 -6.94 9.14
CA GLU A 96 -24.56 -6.99 9.59
C GLU A 96 -25.46 -7.86 8.68
N GLU A 97 -24.99 -8.19 7.47
CA GLU A 97 -25.67 -8.98 6.46
C GLU A 97 -25.16 -10.44 6.42
N GLY A 98 -24.23 -10.81 7.30
CA GLY A 98 -23.63 -12.15 7.37
C GLY A 98 -22.59 -12.44 6.29
N LYS A 99 -22.06 -11.43 5.61
CA LYS A 99 -20.97 -11.61 4.62
C LYS A 99 -19.61 -11.48 5.28
N ILE A 100 -18.67 -12.31 4.82
CA ILE A 100 -17.28 -12.25 5.25
C ILE A 100 -16.70 -10.88 4.88
N LYS A 101 -16.30 -10.14 5.89
CA LYS A 101 -15.71 -8.81 5.81
C LYS A 101 -14.22 -8.90 6.16
N MET A 102 -13.45 -8.03 5.52
CA MET A 102 -12.07 -7.81 5.91
C MET A 102 -12.00 -7.09 7.27
N PRO A 103 -11.34 -7.68 8.28
CA PRO A 103 -11.09 -7.01 9.55
C PRO A 103 -10.11 -5.84 9.39
N PRO A 104 -10.23 -4.77 10.20
CA PRO A 104 -9.18 -3.75 10.30
C PRO A 104 -7.86 -4.35 10.78
N ALA A 105 -6.72 -3.83 10.30
CA ALA A 105 -5.38 -4.30 10.68
C ALA A 105 -5.17 -4.35 12.21
N LEU A 106 -5.63 -3.33 12.94
CA LEU A 106 -5.56 -3.30 14.40
C LEU A 106 -6.30 -4.49 15.04
N LYS A 107 -7.43 -4.90 14.46
CA LYS A 107 -8.21 -6.04 14.96
C LYS A 107 -7.48 -7.36 14.69
N CYS A 108 -6.81 -7.50 13.54
CA CYS A 108 -5.94 -8.65 13.28
C CYS A 108 -4.87 -8.80 14.36
N LEU A 109 -4.18 -7.71 14.70
CA LEU A 109 -3.16 -7.72 15.74
C LEU A 109 -3.74 -8.02 17.13
N GLN A 110 -4.90 -7.45 17.46
CA GLN A 110 -5.62 -7.75 18.70
C GLN A 110 -5.97 -9.24 18.82
N ILE A 111 -6.44 -9.88 17.74
CA ILE A 111 -6.74 -11.32 17.75
C ILE A 111 -5.50 -12.15 18.12
N ILE A 112 -4.32 -11.76 17.65
CA ILE A 112 -3.07 -12.46 17.98
C ILE A 112 -2.75 -12.31 19.47
N HIS A 113 -2.80 -11.09 20.02
CA HIS A 113 -2.44 -10.85 21.41
C HIS A 113 -3.49 -11.36 22.41
N ASP A 114 -4.77 -11.11 22.16
CA ASP A 114 -5.86 -11.47 23.08
C ASP A 114 -5.97 -12.99 23.23
N ASN A 115 -5.70 -13.74 22.16
CA ASN A 115 -5.70 -15.20 22.17
C ASN A 115 -4.32 -15.81 22.44
N LYS A 116 -3.28 -15.01 22.71
CA LYS A 116 -1.90 -15.45 22.96
C LYS A 116 -1.33 -16.33 21.85
N LEU A 117 -1.59 -15.95 20.61
CA LEU A 117 -1.19 -16.70 19.42
C LEU A 117 0.16 -16.25 18.84
N ASN A 118 0.87 -15.35 19.52
CA ASN A 118 2.18 -14.85 19.13
C ASN A 118 3.24 -15.96 18.95
N SER A 119 3.12 -17.09 19.69
CA SER A 119 4.00 -18.24 19.48
C SER A 119 3.62 -19.11 18.28
N VAL A 120 2.40 -18.97 17.75
CA VAL A 120 1.85 -19.78 16.64
C VAL A 120 1.91 -19.00 15.33
N PHE A 121 1.71 -17.67 15.38
CA PHE A 121 1.75 -16.77 14.23
C PHE A 121 2.78 -15.64 14.41
N PRO A 122 4.06 -15.95 14.73
CA PRO A 122 5.08 -14.91 14.94
C PRO A 122 5.33 -14.05 13.69
N ASN A 123 5.27 -14.62 12.48
CA ASN A 123 5.48 -13.87 11.25
C ASN A 123 4.27 -12.97 10.94
N VAL A 124 3.06 -13.43 11.26
CA VAL A 124 1.85 -12.60 11.11
C VAL A 124 1.87 -11.44 12.11
N GLU A 125 2.31 -11.66 13.35
CA GLU A 125 2.48 -10.59 14.34
C GLU A 125 3.45 -9.52 13.84
N VAL A 126 4.61 -9.92 13.30
CA VAL A 126 5.60 -8.97 12.75
C VAL A 126 5.06 -8.21 11.54
N ALA A 127 4.18 -8.82 10.75
CA ALA A 127 3.60 -8.20 9.56
C ALA A 127 2.55 -7.12 9.87
N TYR A 128 1.95 -7.09 11.06
CA TYR A 128 0.89 -6.14 11.47
C TYR A 128 1.38 -5.08 12.46
#